data_AF-A0A9D5UTU8-F1
#
_entry.id   AF-A0A9D5UTU8-F1
#
_cell.length_a   1.000
_cell.length_b   1.000
_cell.length_c   1.000
_cell.angle_alpha   90.00
_cell.angle_beta   90.00
_cell.angle_gamma   90.00
#
_symmetry.space_group_name_H-M   'P 1'
#
loop_
_entity.id
_entity.type
_entity.pdbx_description
1 polymer ?
#
loop_
_entity_poly.entity_id
_entity_poly.type
_entity_poly.pdbx_seq_one_letter_code
_entity_poly.pdbx_strand_id
1 'polypeptide(L)'
;MTFDHNKIAELKQYYDAAEATLKEGECAQNAISTPAINELRYAGQHLLRYLTGSTEPSLEPDDDDGDDEWENAAKHCKRAMFDAAEAPVQFYMKQIRVFQEDYRKEVVTDVVAGYVKMMVRVDAINQEVSAIAKGSRQKFAEKVRNHVQELADINSQLRVAREELNKKITLRKKQERLVYLGLFLTVVGIIAKFL
;
A
#
# COMPACT_ATOMS: atom_id res chain seq x y z
N MET A 1 -10.36 40.35 -18.09
CA MET A 1 -9.50 39.43 -17.31
C MET A 1 -8.69 38.62 -18.31
N THR A 2 -7.39 38.86 -18.43
CA THR A 2 -6.51 38.10 -19.31
C THR A 2 -5.95 36.93 -18.50
N PHE A 3 -6.32 35.72 -18.87
CA PHE A 3 -5.81 34.51 -18.23
C PHE A 3 -4.33 34.32 -18.56
N ASP A 4 -3.54 33.94 -17.56
CA ASP A 4 -2.19 33.47 -17.80
C ASP A 4 -2.25 32.05 -18.36
N HIS A 5 -2.23 31.96 -19.69
CA HIS A 5 -2.28 30.68 -20.41
C HIS A 5 -1.11 29.75 -20.04
N ASN A 6 0.04 30.29 -19.60
CA ASN A 6 1.17 29.47 -19.20
C ASN A 6 0.89 28.78 -17.86
N LYS A 7 0.32 29.50 -16.89
CA LYS A 7 -0.09 28.95 -15.59
C LYS A 7 -1.12 27.83 -15.74
N ILE A 8 -2.10 28.00 -16.61
CA ILE A 8 -3.13 26.98 -16.89
C ILE A 8 -2.49 25.75 -17.56
N ALA A 9 -1.57 25.96 -18.51
CA ALA A 9 -0.88 24.85 -19.17
C ALA A 9 0.00 24.05 -18.19
N GLU A 10 0.70 24.71 -17.27
CA GLU A 10 1.49 24.04 -16.23
C GLU A 10 0.59 23.23 -15.28
N LEU A 11 -0.51 23.80 -14.81
CA LEU A 11 -1.44 23.08 -13.94
C LEU A 11 -2.02 21.84 -14.61
N LYS A 12 -2.34 21.92 -15.91
CA LYS A 12 -2.77 20.77 -16.70
C LYS A 12 -1.73 19.65 -16.66
N GLN A 13 -0.44 19.96 -16.77
CA GLN A 13 0.61 18.95 -16.69
C GLN A 13 0.62 18.23 -15.33
N TYR A 14 0.44 18.96 -14.22
CA TYR A 14 0.33 18.33 -12.90
C TYR A 14 -0.93 17.48 -12.76
N TYR A 15 -2.06 17.95 -13.27
CA TYR A 15 -3.33 17.22 -13.24
C TYR A 15 -3.25 15.92 -14.06
N ASP A 16 -2.76 16.00 -15.30
CA ASP A 16 -2.55 14.83 -16.17
C ASP A 16 -1.62 13.80 -15.49
N ALA A 17 -0.55 14.26 -14.86
CA ALA A 17 0.40 13.39 -14.16
C ALA A 17 -0.22 12.73 -12.91
N ALA A 18 -1.05 13.45 -12.17
CA ALA A 18 -1.81 12.91 -11.03
C ALA A 18 -2.82 11.86 -11.48
N GLU A 19 -3.61 12.14 -12.51
CA GLU A 19 -4.58 11.21 -13.09
C GLU A 19 -3.89 9.94 -13.59
N ALA A 20 -2.78 10.07 -14.34
CA ALA A 20 -2.00 8.94 -14.81
C ALA A 20 -1.49 8.07 -13.66
N THR A 21 -0.95 8.68 -12.60
CA THR A 21 -0.46 7.97 -11.41
C THR A 21 -1.59 7.27 -10.67
N LEU A 22 -2.75 7.91 -10.55
CA LEU A 22 -3.95 7.35 -9.91
C LEU A 22 -4.46 6.13 -10.66
N LYS A 23 -4.46 6.18 -12.00
CA LYS A 23 -4.85 5.06 -12.86
C LYS A 23 -3.87 3.88 -12.75
N GLU A 24 -2.57 4.16 -12.71
CA GLU A 24 -1.56 3.12 -12.45
C GLU A 24 -1.75 2.45 -11.10
N GLY A 25 -2.01 3.24 -10.04
CA GLY A 25 -2.31 2.74 -8.71
C GLY A 25 -3.59 1.89 -8.66
N GLU A 26 -4.65 2.32 -9.34
CA GLU A 26 -5.92 1.57 -9.45
C GLU A 26 -5.70 0.19 -10.07
N CYS A 27 -4.93 0.09 -11.16
CA CYS A 27 -4.61 -1.20 -11.78
C CYS A 27 -3.88 -2.17 -10.83
N ALA A 28 -3.04 -1.65 -9.92
CA ALA A 28 -2.26 -2.49 -9.00
C ALA A 28 -3.08 -3.09 -7.85
N GLN A 29 -4.05 -2.32 -7.32
CA GLN A 29 -4.80 -2.70 -6.11
C GLN A 29 -6.30 -2.94 -6.36
N ASN A 30 -6.78 -2.73 -7.59
CA ASN A 30 -8.19 -2.75 -7.98
C ASN A 30 -9.07 -1.86 -7.08
N ALA A 31 -8.52 -0.72 -6.64
CA ALA A 31 -9.18 0.27 -5.81
C ALA A 31 -8.55 1.64 -6.05
N ILE A 32 -9.34 2.70 -5.94
CA ILE A 32 -8.87 4.07 -6.16
C ILE A 32 -8.39 4.68 -4.84
N SER A 33 -7.30 5.46 -4.87
CA SER A 33 -6.81 6.20 -3.71
C SER A 33 -7.76 7.36 -3.37
N THR A 34 -8.59 7.19 -2.33
CA THR A 34 -9.48 8.24 -1.82
C THR A 34 -8.74 9.53 -1.45
N PRO A 35 -7.56 9.48 -0.79
CA PRO A 35 -6.77 10.69 -0.54
C PRO A 35 -6.42 11.44 -1.84
N ALA A 36 -5.92 10.72 -2.86
CA ALA A 36 -5.59 11.35 -4.15
C ALA A 36 -6.81 11.96 -4.86
N ILE A 37 -7.98 11.32 -4.80
CA ILE A 37 -9.23 11.90 -5.33
C ILE A 37 -9.58 13.20 -4.60
N ASN A 38 -9.46 13.21 -3.26
CA ASN A 38 -9.77 14.39 -2.48
C ASN A 38 -8.84 15.55 -2.87
N GLU A 39 -7.54 15.29 -2.99
CA GLU A 39 -6.57 16.28 -3.46
C GLU A 39 -6.92 16.82 -4.85
N LEU A 40 -7.31 15.97 -5.82
CA LEU A 40 -7.76 16.43 -7.14
C LEU A 40 -9.03 17.29 -7.09
N ARG A 41 -9.94 16.97 -6.17
CA ARG A 41 -11.15 17.77 -5.95
C ARG A 41 -10.80 19.17 -5.44
N TYR A 42 -9.88 19.28 -4.49
CA TYR A 42 -9.40 20.56 -3.98
C TYR A 42 -8.65 21.34 -5.06
N ALA A 43 -7.78 20.68 -5.83
CA ALA A 43 -7.11 21.30 -6.98
C ALA A 43 -8.12 21.92 -7.96
N GLY A 44 -9.21 21.21 -8.25
CA GLY A 44 -10.31 21.72 -9.10
C GLY A 44 -11.01 22.94 -8.51
N GLN A 45 -11.24 22.96 -7.20
CA GLN A 45 -11.84 24.10 -6.51
C GLN A 45 -10.96 25.36 -6.60
N HIS A 46 -9.67 25.22 -6.31
CA HIS A 46 -8.71 26.33 -6.44
C HIS A 46 -8.57 26.83 -7.88
N LEU A 47 -8.56 25.93 -8.87
CA LEU A 47 -8.57 26.34 -10.27
C LEU A 47 -9.82 27.14 -10.62
N LEU A 48 -11.01 26.72 -10.17
CA LEU A 48 -12.24 27.46 -10.42
C LEU A 48 -12.20 28.85 -9.77
N ARG A 49 -11.66 28.97 -8.56
CA ARG A 49 -11.45 30.27 -7.89
C ARG A 49 -10.48 31.16 -8.64
N TYR A 50 -9.33 30.62 -9.05
CA TYR A 50 -8.35 31.30 -9.88
C TYR A 50 -8.98 31.83 -11.19
N LEU A 51 -9.78 31.02 -11.89
CA LEU A 51 -10.41 31.40 -13.15
C LEU A 51 -11.55 32.42 -12.99
N THR A 52 -12.19 32.46 -11.82
CA THR A 52 -13.32 33.36 -11.54
C THR A 52 -12.91 34.62 -10.79
N GLY A 53 -11.67 34.69 -10.28
CA GLY A 53 -11.21 35.75 -9.39
C GLY A 53 -11.92 35.73 -8.03
N SER A 54 -12.49 34.58 -7.63
CA SER A 54 -13.17 34.42 -6.35
C SER A 54 -12.15 34.18 -5.24
N THR A 55 -12.29 34.88 -4.12
CA THR A 55 -11.44 34.76 -2.93
C THR A 55 -12.22 34.21 -1.75
N GLU A 56 -13.19 33.34 -2.01
CA GLU A 56 -13.92 32.67 -0.93
C GLU A 56 -12.94 31.87 -0.05
N PRO A 57 -13.09 31.92 1.28
CA PRO A 57 -12.20 31.21 2.19
C PRO A 57 -12.06 29.74 1.82
N SER A 58 -10.85 29.21 1.92
CA SER A 58 -10.70 27.76 1.80
C SER A 58 -11.37 27.05 2.97
N LEU A 59 -11.95 25.88 2.68
CA LEU A 59 -12.45 24.97 3.72
C LEU A 59 -11.36 24.00 4.19
N GLU A 60 -10.16 24.12 3.62
CA GLU A 60 -9.00 23.33 3.98
C GLU A 60 -8.26 23.95 5.18
N PRO A 61 -7.89 23.14 6.18
CA PRO A 61 -7.13 23.60 7.33
C PRO A 61 -5.64 23.90 7.02
N ASP A 62 -5.12 23.41 5.89
CA ASP A 62 -3.69 23.49 5.50
C ASP A 62 -3.43 24.46 4.32
N ASP A 63 -4.46 25.21 3.93
CA ASP A 63 -4.32 26.28 2.94
C ASP A 63 -3.85 27.55 3.61
N ASP A 64 -2.80 28.14 3.03
CA ASP A 64 -2.36 29.46 3.41
C ASP A 64 -3.22 30.46 2.62
N ASP A 65 -4.08 31.20 3.32
CA ASP A 65 -4.92 32.25 2.73
C ASP A 65 -4.09 33.36 2.05
N GLY A 66 -2.75 33.35 2.20
CA GLY A 66 -1.80 34.22 1.51
C GLY A 66 -1.29 33.75 0.14
N ASP A 67 -1.49 32.48 -0.23
CA ASP A 67 -0.98 31.91 -1.49
C ASP A 67 -1.93 32.19 -2.68
N ASP A 68 -1.38 32.34 -3.89
CA ASP A 68 -2.19 32.44 -5.12
C ASP A 68 -3.00 31.15 -5.31
N GLU A 69 -4.30 31.27 -5.61
CA GLU A 69 -5.20 30.13 -5.89
C GLU A 69 -4.61 29.16 -6.93
N TRP A 70 -3.83 29.67 -7.88
CA TRP A 70 -3.08 28.83 -8.80
C TRP A 70 -2.03 27.94 -8.11
N GLU A 71 -1.28 28.49 -7.16
CA GLU A 71 -0.23 27.77 -6.43
C GLU A 71 -0.83 26.68 -5.54
N ASN A 72 -1.96 26.99 -4.90
CA ASN A 72 -2.73 26.01 -4.14
C ASN A 72 -3.25 24.87 -5.03
N ALA A 73 -3.82 25.19 -6.21
CA ALA A 73 -4.22 24.17 -7.17
C ALA A 73 -3.05 23.25 -7.58
N ALA A 74 -1.88 23.83 -7.84
CA ALA A 74 -0.67 23.06 -8.19
C ALA A 74 -0.16 22.20 -7.03
N LYS A 75 -0.20 22.71 -5.79
CA LYS A 75 0.17 21.99 -4.56
C LYS A 75 -0.71 20.76 -4.36
N HIS A 76 -2.02 20.89 -4.56
CA HIS A 76 -2.97 19.78 -4.49
C HIS A 76 -2.76 18.74 -5.59
N CYS A 77 -2.56 19.13 -6.84
CA CYS A 77 -2.22 18.17 -7.91
C CYS A 77 -0.94 17.39 -7.55
N LYS A 78 0.08 18.07 -7.01
CA LYS A 78 1.32 17.41 -6.56
C LYS A 78 1.05 16.43 -5.41
N ARG A 79 0.25 16.81 -4.41
CA ARG A 79 -0.16 15.91 -3.30
C ARG A 79 -0.91 14.68 -3.83
N ALA A 80 -1.86 14.88 -4.75
CA ALA A 80 -2.59 13.79 -5.40
C ALA A 80 -1.67 12.78 -6.08
N MET A 81 -0.62 13.26 -6.79
CA MET A 81 0.40 12.39 -7.38
C MET A 81 1.10 11.52 -6.33
N PHE A 82 1.44 12.09 -5.17
CA PHE A 82 2.11 11.35 -4.09
C PHE A 82 1.20 10.32 -3.45
N ASP A 83 -0.02 10.71 -3.09
CA ASP A 83 -1.02 9.82 -2.49
C ASP A 83 -1.39 8.66 -3.42
N ALA A 84 -1.44 8.93 -4.73
CA ALA A 84 -1.66 7.91 -5.74
C ALA A 84 -0.47 6.94 -5.85
N ALA A 85 0.76 7.45 -5.82
CA ALA A 85 1.97 6.63 -5.89
C ALA A 85 2.18 5.79 -4.62
N GLU A 86 1.84 6.32 -3.44
CA GLU A 86 2.03 5.63 -2.16
C GLU A 86 0.97 4.54 -1.92
N ALA A 87 -0.26 4.73 -2.39
CA ALA A 87 -1.35 3.77 -2.20
C ALA A 87 -0.98 2.30 -2.51
N PRO A 88 -0.42 1.95 -3.68
CA PRO A 88 -0.04 0.57 -3.98
C PRO A 88 1.06 0.01 -3.06
N VAL A 89 1.98 0.85 -2.56
CA VAL A 89 2.97 0.44 -1.55
C VAL A 89 2.27 -0.01 -0.28
N GLN A 90 1.38 0.84 0.25
CA GLN A 90 0.63 0.54 1.48
C GLN A 90 -0.24 -0.70 1.31
N PHE A 91 -0.85 -0.88 0.15
CA PHE A 91 -1.60 -2.08 -0.20
C PHE A 91 -0.75 -3.35 -0.10
N TYR A 92 0.38 -3.44 -0.81
CA TYR A 92 1.21 -4.65 -0.77
C TYR A 92 1.84 -4.88 0.60
N MET A 93 2.28 -3.81 1.28
CA MET A 93 2.78 -3.89 2.66
C MET A 93 1.73 -4.52 3.60
N LYS A 94 0.46 -4.10 3.48
CA LYS A 94 -0.63 -4.68 4.25
C LYS A 94 -0.83 -6.17 3.92
N GLN A 95 -0.84 -6.55 2.64
CA GLN A 95 -1.00 -7.95 2.24
C GLN A 95 0.14 -8.85 2.75
N ILE A 96 1.37 -8.35 2.71
CA ILE A 96 2.55 -9.04 3.26
C ILE A 96 2.42 -9.19 4.78
N ARG A 97 2.02 -8.14 5.51
CA ARG A 97 1.78 -8.24 6.97
C ARG A 97 0.69 -9.25 7.32
N VAL A 98 -0.41 -9.30 6.56
CA VAL A 98 -1.45 -10.32 6.76
C VAL A 98 -0.86 -11.73 6.59
N PHE A 99 -0.02 -11.95 5.57
CA PHE A 99 0.68 -13.23 5.42
C PHE A 99 1.57 -13.54 6.64
N GLN A 100 2.36 -12.56 7.11
CA GLN A 100 3.22 -12.75 8.28
C GLN A 100 2.41 -13.14 9.52
N GLU A 101 1.27 -12.50 9.74
CA GLU A 101 0.38 -12.77 10.87
C GLU A 101 -0.28 -14.16 10.79
N ASP A 102 -0.77 -14.52 9.60
CA ASP A 102 -1.41 -15.82 9.30
C ASP A 102 -0.46 -16.99 9.60
N TYR A 103 0.83 -16.83 9.30
CA TYR A 103 1.84 -17.90 9.39
C TYR A 103 2.91 -17.66 10.46
N ARG A 104 2.70 -16.76 11.42
CA ARG A 104 3.70 -16.42 12.47
C ARG A 104 4.17 -17.59 13.33
N LYS A 105 3.41 -18.68 13.38
CA LYS A 105 3.72 -19.91 14.14
C LYS A 105 4.33 -21.01 13.27
N GLU A 106 4.50 -20.77 11.98
CA GLU A 106 4.95 -21.75 11.01
C GLU A 106 6.36 -21.43 10.51
N VAL A 107 7.11 -22.47 10.18
CA VAL A 107 8.44 -22.35 9.57
C VAL A 107 8.27 -22.10 8.08
N VAL A 108 8.07 -20.82 7.71
CA VAL A 108 7.81 -20.40 6.32
C VAL A 108 8.98 -20.72 5.38
N THR A 109 10.21 -20.74 5.87
CA THR A 109 11.42 -21.02 5.09
C THR A 109 11.43 -22.42 4.44
N ASP A 110 10.62 -23.35 4.95
CA ASP A 110 10.49 -24.69 4.36
C ASP A 110 9.64 -24.71 3.07
N VAL A 111 8.99 -23.60 2.74
CA VAL A 111 8.12 -23.45 1.57
C VAL A 111 8.62 -22.29 0.70
N VAL A 112 9.06 -21.20 1.31
CA VAL A 112 9.54 -20.01 0.61
C VAL A 112 11.04 -19.86 0.78
N ALA A 113 11.78 -20.26 -0.25
CA ALA A 113 13.23 -20.05 -0.28
C ALA A 113 13.55 -18.54 -0.23
N GLY A 114 14.48 -18.16 0.66
CA GLY A 114 14.89 -16.76 0.79
C GLY A 114 13.88 -15.86 1.50
N TYR A 115 12.85 -16.41 2.17
CA TYR A 115 11.84 -15.64 2.90
C TYR A 115 12.43 -14.56 3.82
N VAL A 116 13.46 -14.88 4.60
CA VAL A 116 14.14 -13.91 5.48
C VAL A 116 14.69 -12.73 4.68
N LYS A 117 15.34 -12.98 3.54
CA LYS A 117 15.87 -11.94 2.67
C LYS A 117 14.76 -11.07 2.08
N MET A 118 13.62 -11.67 1.71
CA MET A 118 12.44 -10.92 1.26
C MET A 118 11.94 -9.98 2.36
N MET A 119 11.82 -10.46 3.60
CA MET A 119 11.31 -9.64 4.71
C MET A 119 12.28 -8.52 5.09
N VAL A 120 13.60 -8.76 5.03
CA VAL A 120 14.60 -7.70 5.16
C VAL A 120 14.44 -6.65 4.05
N ARG A 121 14.17 -7.07 2.82
CA ARG A 121 13.93 -6.11 1.72
C ARG A 121 12.64 -5.33 1.91
N VAL A 122 11.57 -5.96 2.37
CA VAL A 122 10.29 -5.28 2.70
C VAL A 122 10.52 -4.20 3.76
N ASP A 123 11.27 -4.50 4.81
CA ASP A 123 11.59 -3.50 5.84
C ASP A 123 12.43 -2.35 5.27
N ALA A 124 13.44 -2.65 4.45
CA ALA A 124 14.25 -1.63 3.78
C ALA A 124 13.39 -0.72 2.89
N ILE A 125 12.48 -1.29 2.09
CA ILE A 125 11.54 -0.51 1.26
C ILE A 125 10.67 0.39 2.13
N ASN A 126 10.17 -0.09 3.26
CA ASN A 126 9.35 0.71 4.18
C ASN A 126 10.14 1.90 4.75
N GLN A 127 11.40 1.70 5.12
CA GLN A 127 12.30 2.76 5.57
C GLN A 127 12.60 3.78 4.45
N GLU A 128 12.88 3.28 3.24
CA GLU A 128 13.13 4.10 2.05
C GLU A 128 11.92 5.00 1.74
N VAL A 129 10.71 4.42 1.63
CA VAL A 129 9.47 5.18 1.35
C VAL A 129 9.21 6.23 2.44
N SER A 130 9.37 5.86 3.71
CA SER A 130 9.20 6.79 4.85
C SER A 130 10.22 7.93 4.83
N ALA A 131 11.43 7.70 4.34
CA ALA A 131 12.47 8.72 4.22
C ALA A 131 12.20 9.67 3.04
N ILE A 132 11.72 9.17 1.90
CA ILE A 132 11.41 10.03 0.74
C ILE A 132 10.20 10.92 1.04
N ALA A 133 9.22 10.43 1.80
CA ALA A 133 8.08 11.25 2.27
C ALA A 133 8.52 12.49 3.08
N LYS A 134 9.70 12.44 3.72
CA LYS A 134 10.30 13.55 4.48
C LYS A 134 11.25 14.44 3.65
N GLY A 135 11.49 14.10 2.38
CA GLY A 135 12.50 14.72 1.51
C GLY A 135 11.94 15.39 0.24
N SER A 136 12.79 15.54 -0.79
CA SER A 136 12.42 16.24 -2.03
C SER A 136 11.42 15.43 -2.88
N ARG A 137 10.20 15.94 -2.95
CA ARG A 137 9.01 15.41 -3.63
C ARG A 137 9.22 14.97 -5.10
N GLN A 138 10.13 15.57 -5.86
CA GLN A 138 10.19 15.38 -7.32
C GLN A 138 10.81 14.04 -7.80
N LYS A 139 11.66 13.38 -7.00
CA LYS A 139 12.25 12.05 -7.33
C LYS A 139 11.46 10.87 -6.75
N PHE A 140 10.31 11.15 -6.14
CA PHE A 140 9.53 10.16 -5.39
C PHE A 140 8.80 9.17 -6.30
N ALA A 141 8.10 9.63 -7.33
CA ALA A 141 7.24 8.78 -8.15
C ALA A 141 7.99 7.62 -8.84
N GLU A 142 9.15 7.89 -9.43
CA GLU A 142 9.94 6.87 -10.13
C GLU A 142 10.52 5.82 -9.18
N LYS A 143 11.05 6.25 -8.03
CA LYS A 143 11.56 5.32 -7.01
C LYS A 143 10.44 4.46 -6.42
N VAL A 144 9.29 5.07 -6.16
CA VAL A 144 8.12 4.38 -5.62
C VAL A 144 7.60 3.33 -6.59
N ARG A 145 7.57 3.58 -7.90
CA ARG A 145 7.21 2.55 -8.89
C ARG A 145 8.08 1.30 -8.80
N ASN A 146 9.39 1.45 -8.68
CA ASN A 146 10.30 0.31 -8.56
C ASN A 146 9.99 -0.49 -7.29
N HIS A 147 9.75 0.19 -6.17
CA HIS A 147 9.35 -0.48 -4.93
C HIS A 147 8.00 -1.18 -5.03
N VAL A 148 7.03 -0.59 -5.71
CA VAL A 148 5.72 -1.23 -5.96
C VAL A 148 5.91 -2.55 -6.71
N GLN A 149 6.75 -2.57 -7.76
CA GLN A 149 7.03 -3.80 -8.50
C GLN A 149 7.70 -4.86 -7.61
N GLU A 150 8.72 -4.47 -6.83
CA GLU A 150 9.39 -5.39 -5.91
C GLU A 150 8.42 -5.99 -4.87
N LEU A 151 7.54 -5.15 -4.30
CA LEU A 151 6.53 -5.59 -3.34
C LEU A 151 5.47 -6.48 -3.98
N ALA A 152 5.06 -6.18 -5.22
CA ALA A 152 4.13 -6.99 -5.98
C ALA A 152 4.71 -8.39 -6.23
N ASP A 153 6.00 -8.48 -6.61
CA ASP A 153 6.69 -9.74 -6.85
C ASP A 153 6.83 -10.58 -5.58
N ILE A 154 7.18 -9.94 -4.46
CA ILE A 154 7.22 -10.60 -3.14
C ILE A 154 5.82 -11.10 -2.78
N ASN A 155 4.80 -10.25 -2.86
CA ASN A 155 3.43 -10.61 -2.51
C ASN A 155 2.90 -11.75 -3.41
N SER A 156 3.25 -11.77 -4.69
CA SER A 156 2.90 -12.85 -5.62
C SER A 156 3.49 -14.20 -5.15
N GLN A 157 4.76 -14.22 -4.79
CA GLN A 157 5.43 -15.41 -4.25
C GLN A 157 4.78 -15.88 -2.94
N LEU A 158 4.50 -14.96 -2.02
CA LEU A 158 3.83 -15.28 -0.77
C LEU A 158 2.42 -15.83 -0.99
N ARG A 159 1.66 -15.28 -1.95
CA ARG A 159 0.31 -15.77 -2.28
C ARG A 159 0.34 -17.22 -2.73
N VAL A 160 1.28 -17.60 -3.61
CA VAL A 160 1.46 -18.99 -4.04
C VAL A 160 1.84 -19.87 -2.85
N ALA A 161 2.73 -19.38 -1.98
CA ALA A 161 3.17 -20.12 -0.80
C ALA A 161 2.07 -20.39 0.24
N ARG A 162 1.03 -19.55 0.31
CA ARG A 162 -0.11 -19.73 1.23
C ARG A 162 -0.74 -21.12 1.07
N GLU A 163 -0.96 -21.56 -0.16
CA GLU A 163 -1.60 -22.86 -0.42
C GLU A 163 -0.75 -24.02 0.09
N GLU A 164 0.55 -23.98 -0.16
CA GLU A 164 1.49 -25.02 0.28
C GLU A 164 1.65 -25.05 1.81
N LEU A 165 1.70 -23.88 2.46
CA LEU A 165 1.70 -23.79 3.93
C LEU A 165 0.41 -24.35 4.51
N ASN A 166 -0.75 -24.01 3.95
CA ASN A 166 -2.04 -24.54 4.42
C ASN A 166 -2.15 -26.06 4.26
N LYS A 167 -1.60 -26.63 3.19
CA LYS A 167 -1.49 -28.09 3.02
C LYS A 167 -0.63 -28.71 4.12
N LYS A 168 0.56 -28.15 4.40
CA LYS A 168 1.45 -28.63 5.48
C LYS A 168 0.78 -28.55 6.86
N ILE A 169 0.12 -27.44 7.18
CA ILE A 169 -0.61 -27.26 8.45
C ILE A 169 -1.71 -28.32 8.59
N THR A 170 -2.45 -28.58 7.51
CA THR A 170 -3.53 -29.58 7.52
C THR A 170 -2.99 -30.99 7.75
N LEU A 171 -1.88 -31.35 7.10
CA LEU A 171 -1.23 -32.65 7.29
C LEU A 171 -0.71 -32.81 8.73
N ARG A 172 -0.06 -31.79 9.28
CA ARG A 172 0.44 -31.81 10.67
C ARG A 172 -0.71 -31.99 11.66
N LYS A 173 -1.79 -31.22 11.53
CA LYS A 173 -2.97 -31.34 12.39
C LYS A 173 -3.62 -32.73 12.33
N LYS A 174 -3.63 -33.37 11.15
CA LYS A 174 -4.11 -34.76 11.02
C LYS A 174 -3.21 -35.74 11.76
N GLN A 175 -1.89 -35.61 11.63
CA GLN A 175 -0.92 -36.45 12.34
C GLN A 175 -1.00 -36.27 13.86
N GLU A 176 -1.06 -35.02 14.34
CA GLU A 176 -1.23 -34.71 15.76
C GLU A 176 -2.49 -35.37 16.34
N ARG A 177 -3.64 -35.28 15.64
CA ARG A 177 -4.87 -35.96 16.07
C ARG A 177 -4.71 -37.47 16.21
N LEU A 178 -4.00 -38.11 15.28
CA LEU A 178 -3.74 -39.56 15.34
C LEU A 178 -2.85 -39.91 16.53
N VAL A 179 -1.81 -39.10 16.82
CA VAL A 179 -0.94 -39.28 17.98
C VAL A 179 -1.72 -39.13 19.28
N TYR A 180 -2.55 -38.08 19.41
CA TYR A 180 -3.38 -37.88 20.59
C TYR A 180 -4.40 -39.00 20.79
N LEU A 181 -5.02 -39.50 19.71
CA LEU A 181 -5.92 -40.65 19.78
C LEU A 181 -5.19 -41.91 20.25
N GLY A 182 -3.99 -42.17 19.72
CA GLY A 182 -3.16 -43.31 20.13
C GLY A 182 -2.77 -43.24 21.62
N LEU A 183 -2.35 -42.07 22.09
CA LEU A 183 -2.05 -41.84 23.51
C LEU A 183 -3.28 -42.05 24.39
N PHE A 184 -4.44 -41.51 23.98
CA PHE A 184 -5.70 -41.70 24.70
C PHE A 184 -6.09 -43.18 24.83
N LEU A 185 -6.05 -43.93 23.72
CA LEU A 185 -6.35 -45.36 23.72
C LEU A 185 -5.36 -46.16 24.60
N THR A 186 -4.09 -45.77 24.62
CA THR A 186 -3.08 -46.39 25.48
C THR A 186 -3.40 -46.18 26.95
N VAL A 187 -3.76 -44.96 27.35
CA VAL A 187 -4.14 -44.65 28.74
C VAL A 187 -5.39 -45.42 29.16
N VAL A 188 -6.42 -45.47 28.31
CA VAL A 188 -7.65 -46.25 28.57
C VAL A 188 -7.33 -47.74 28.74
N GLY A 189 -6.46 -48.31 27.90
CA GLY A 189 -6.05 -49.70 28.01
C GLY A 189 -5.31 -50.03 29.30
N ILE A 190 -4.47 -49.10 29.80
CA ILE A 190 -3.79 -49.25 31.09
C ILE A 190 -4.82 -49.25 32.23
N ILE A 191 -5.75 -48.28 32.25
CA ILE A 191 -6.78 -48.18 33.31
C ILE A 191 -7.67 -49.43 33.32
N ALA A 192 -8.11 -49.90 32.15
CA ALA A 192 -8.96 -51.09 32.02
C ALA A 192 -8.29 -52.37 32.53
N LYS A 193 -6.95 -52.43 32.59
CA LYS A 193 -6.22 -53.58 33.17
C LYS A 193 -6.26 -53.60 34.70
N PHE A 194 -6.49 -52.45 35.34
CA PHE A 194 -6.49 -52.30 36.81
C PHE A 194 -7.90 -52.25 37.43
N LEU A 195 -8.94 -52.26 36.60
CA LEU A 195 -10.34 -52.45 36.99
C LEU A 195 -10.72 -53.92 36.84
#